data_AF-A0A7S1EHE4-F1
#
_entry.id   AF-A0A7S1EHE4-F1
#
_cell.length_a   1.000
_cell.length_b   1.000
_cell.length_c   1.000
_cell.angle_alpha   90.00
_cell.angle_beta   90.00
_cell.angle_gamma   90.00
#
_symmetry.space_group_name_H-M   'P 1'
#
loop_
_entity.id
_entity.type
_entity.pdbx_description
1 polymer ?
#
loop_
_entity_poly.entity_id
_entity_poly.type
_entity_poly.pdbx_seq_one_letter_code
_entity_poly.pdbx_strand_id
1 'polypeptide(L)'
;SRIVQAMQRLRDAGNTLVVVEHDPAVMLAADRLIDMGPGPGERGGAIVFDGTPDEIRAADTLTGAYLGARKHVGMGLKRLVEESTPRLILEGVREHNLRGVNVEFPLQRLVVVTGVSGSGKSTLLRIMAGLIPADAGDVRYRGQPLFGPAQGIAMVF
;
A
#
# COMPACT_ATOMS: atom_id res chain seq x y z
N SER A 1 3.93 15.74 2.69
CA SER A 1 3.60 14.75 3.74
C SER A 1 4.36 15.09 5.03
N ARG A 2 3.96 14.58 6.21
CA ARG A 2 4.68 14.83 7.48
C ARG A 2 6.14 14.38 7.42
N ILE A 3 6.41 13.28 6.68
CA ILE A 3 7.75 12.72 6.52
C ILE A 3 8.66 13.64 5.70
N VAL A 4 8.19 14.19 4.57
CA VAL A 4 8.96 15.15 3.75
C VAL A 4 9.34 16.39 4.55
N GLN A 5 8.41 16.94 5.35
CA GLN A 5 8.71 18.09 6.20
C GLN A 5 9.76 17.77 7.27
N ALA A 6 9.73 16.56 7.84
CA ALA A 6 10.75 16.13 8.80
C ALA A 6 12.14 16.01 8.14
N MET A 7 12.21 15.44 6.94
CA MET A 7 13.45 15.35 6.15
C MET A 7 14.00 16.75 5.80
N GLN A 8 13.14 17.67 5.35
CA GLN A 8 13.52 19.05 5.06
C GLN A 8 14.08 19.77 6.29
N ARG A 9 13.46 19.62 7.47
CA ARG A 9 14.00 20.20 8.71
C ARG A 9 15.37 19.67 9.08
N LEU A 10 15.61 18.37 8.90
CA LEU A 10 16.92 17.77 9.17
C LEU A 10 17.97 18.30 8.20
N ARG A 11 17.63 18.43 6.91
CA ARG A 11 18.48 19.07 5.90
C ARG A 11 18.79 20.51 6.26
N ASP A 12 17.76 21.31 6.55
CA ASP A 12 17.87 22.74 6.84
C ASP A 12 18.65 23.01 8.16
N ALA A 13 18.75 22.00 9.03
CA ALA A 13 19.63 22.02 10.20
C ALA A 13 21.12 21.75 9.87
N GLY A 14 21.50 21.67 8.59
CA GLY A 14 22.88 21.48 8.12
C GLY A 14 23.31 20.03 7.92
N ASN A 15 22.37 19.07 7.95
CA ASN A 15 22.70 17.66 7.71
C ASN A 15 22.54 17.28 6.23
N THR A 16 23.35 16.33 5.77
CA THR A 16 23.12 15.64 4.49
C THR A 16 22.27 14.41 4.71
N LEU A 17 21.16 14.30 3.98
CA LEU A 17 20.29 13.12 3.99
C LEU A 17 20.49 12.32 2.71
N VAL A 18 20.84 11.04 2.85
CA VAL A 18 20.83 10.06 1.76
C VAL A 18 19.73 9.06 2.07
N VAL A 19 18.74 8.98 1.18
CA VAL A 19 17.50 8.21 1.41
C VAL A 19 17.26 7.29 0.22
N VAL A 20 16.95 6.03 0.49
CA VAL A 20 16.40 5.08 -0.50
C VAL A 20 14.88 5.13 -0.39
N GLU A 21 14.20 5.50 -1.47
CA GLU A 21 12.75 5.66 -1.50
C GLU A 21 12.15 5.29 -2.86
N HIS A 22 10.86 5.00 -2.85
CA HIS A 22 10.02 4.72 -4.01
C HIS A 22 8.74 5.56 -4.04
N ASP A 23 8.43 6.34 -2.99
CA ASP A 23 7.29 7.27 -3.00
C ASP A 23 7.57 8.48 -3.93
N PRO A 24 6.79 8.68 -5.01
CA PRO A 24 6.94 9.82 -5.90
C PRO A 24 6.90 11.17 -5.17
N ALA A 25 6.12 11.31 -4.10
CA ALA A 25 6.04 12.57 -3.35
C ALA A 25 7.36 12.90 -2.63
N VAL A 26 8.12 11.89 -2.20
CA VAL A 26 9.44 12.09 -1.59
C VAL A 26 10.47 12.35 -2.68
N MET A 27 10.47 11.58 -3.76
CA MET A 27 11.37 11.77 -4.90
C MET A 27 11.26 13.18 -5.49
N LEU A 28 10.04 13.66 -5.69
CA LEU A 28 9.78 14.99 -6.25
C LEU A 28 10.12 16.15 -5.30
N ALA A 29 10.27 15.88 -4.01
CA ALA A 29 10.65 16.87 -3.01
C ALA A 29 12.16 16.91 -2.72
N ALA A 30 12.93 15.99 -3.30
CA ALA A 30 14.38 15.90 -3.11
C ALA A 30 15.11 17.02 -3.85
N ASP A 31 16.25 17.47 -3.33
CA ASP A 31 17.09 18.44 -4.02
C ASP A 31 17.88 17.78 -5.19
N ARG A 32 18.12 16.47 -5.10
CA ARG A 32 18.85 15.66 -6.10
C ARG A 32 18.31 14.22 -6.08
N LEU A 33 18.26 13.59 -7.24
CA LEU A 33 17.91 12.19 -7.44
C LEU A 33 19.06 11.46 -8.13
N ILE A 34 19.35 10.27 -7.62
CA ILE A 34 20.27 9.30 -8.23
C ILE A 34 19.44 8.05 -8.50
N ASP A 35 19.33 7.65 -9.76
CA ASP A 35 18.58 6.47 -10.19
C ASP A 35 19.55 5.33 -10.48
N MET A 36 19.30 4.16 -9.88
CA MET A 36 20.10 2.96 -10.07
C MET A 36 19.38 1.97 -10.98
N GLY A 37 20.09 1.36 -11.92
CA GLY A 37 19.47 0.41 -12.85
C GLY A 37 20.45 -0.12 -13.89
N PRO A 38 19.96 -0.48 -15.11
CA PRO A 38 18.58 -0.34 -15.60
C PRO A 38 17.58 -1.40 -15.07
N GLY A 39 18.05 -2.43 -14.37
CA GLY A 39 17.19 -3.47 -13.79
C GLY A 39 17.69 -3.99 -12.45
N PRO A 40 16.98 -4.95 -11.83
CA PRO A 40 17.42 -5.58 -10.59
C PRO A 40 18.55 -6.59 -10.82
N GLY A 41 19.29 -6.90 -9.75
CA GLY A 41 20.31 -7.96 -9.73
C GLY A 41 21.51 -7.64 -10.64
N GLU A 42 21.93 -8.63 -11.44
CA GLU A 42 23.06 -8.51 -12.38
C GLU A 42 22.85 -7.45 -13.47
N ARG A 43 21.61 -7.01 -13.70
CA ARG A 43 21.27 -5.92 -14.63
C ARG A 43 21.22 -4.55 -13.94
N GLY A 44 21.64 -4.47 -12.68
CA GLY A 44 21.71 -3.24 -11.90
C GLY A 44 23.13 -2.76 -11.69
N GLY A 45 23.34 -2.00 -10.61
CA GLY A 45 24.67 -1.57 -10.17
C GLY A 45 25.25 -0.38 -10.94
N ALA A 46 24.54 0.17 -11.93
CA ALA A 46 24.93 1.39 -12.62
C ALA A 46 24.07 2.58 -12.18
N ILE A 47 24.68 3.77 -12.11
CA ILE A 47 23.96 5.04 -12.05
C ILE A 47 23.46 5.33 -13.46
N VAL A 48 22.14 5.30 -13.65
CA VAL A 48 21.50 5.55 -14.94
C VAL A 48 20.96 6.97 -15.06
N PHE A 49 20.85 7.69 -13.95
CA PHE A 49 20.53 9.11 -13.90
C PHE A 49 21.09 9.74 -12.62
N ASP A 50 21.55 10.99 -12.72
CA ASP A 50 22.02 11.81 -11.60
C ASP A 50 21.71 13.28 -11.90
N GLY A 51 20.77 13.88 -11.17
CA GLY A 51 20.28 15.22 -11.44
C GLY A 51 19.11 15.63 -10.54
N THR A 52 18.32 16.60 -10.98
CA THR A 52 17.16 17.12 -10.24
C THR A 52 15.88 16.32 -10.51
N PRO A 53 14.84 16.43 -9.65
CA PRO A 53 13.55 15.81 -9.92
C PRO A 53 12.83 16.31 -11.18
N ASP A 54 13.14 17.51 -11.67
CA ASP A 54 12.54 18.01 -12.91
C ASP A 54 13.22 17.36 -14.13
N GLU A 55 14.54 17.19 -14.10
CA GLU A 55 15.30 16.56 -15.18
C GLU A 55 14.97 15.06 -15.34
N ILE A 56 14.79 14.32 -14.23
CA ILE A 56 14.51 12.88 -14.32
C ILE A 56 13.19 12.58 -15.04
N ARG A 57 12.21 13.49 -15.00
CA ARG A 57 10.91 13.31 -15.69
C ARG A 57 11.07 13.17 -17.21
N ALA A 58 12.16 13.69 -17.78
CA ALA A 58 12.50 13.55 -19.19
C ALA A 58 13.52 12.43 -19.46
N ALA A 59 14.23 11.95 -18.44
CA ALA A 59 15.28 10.94 -18.59
C ALA A 59 14.75 9.58 -19.08
N ASP A 60 15.55 8.87 -19.88
CA ASP A 60 15.22 7.53 -20.38
C ASP A 60 15.54 6.44 -19.33
N THR A 61 14.85 6.51 -18.19
CA THR A 61 14.94 5.52 -17.11
C THR A 61 13.55 5.05 -16.69
N LEU A 62 13.47 3.91 -15.99
CA LEU A 62 12.18 3.40 -15.51
C LEU A 62 11.52 4.39 -14.53
N THR A 63 12.31 4.94 -13.60
CA THR A 63 11.85 5.96 -12.65
C THR A 63 11.41 7.22 -13.38
N GLY A 64 12.20 7.70 -14.36
CA GLY A 64 11.87 8.85 -15.19
C GLY A 64 10.61 8.64 -16.05
N ALA A 65 10.35 7.41 -16.50
CA ALA A 65 9.14 7.08 -17.23
C ALA A 65 7.88 7.16 -16.34
N TYR A 66 7.95 6.72 -15.08
CA TYR A 66 6.83 6.84 -14.14
C TYR A 66 6.63 8.27 -13.62
N LEU A 67 7.71 8.95 -13.19
CA LEU A 67 7.64 10.34 -12.71
C LEU A 67 7.24 11.32 -13.81
N GLY A 68 7.62 11.04 -15.06
CA GLY A 68 7.20 11.80 -16.24
C GLY A 68 5.85 11.36 -16.83
N ALA A 69 5.12 10.45 -16.18
CA ALA A 69 3.85 9.90 -16.65
C ALA A 69 3.88 9.28 -18.07
N ARG A 70 5.05 8.92 -18.59
CA ARG A 70 5.21 8.17 -19.85
C ARG A 70 4.87 6.69 -19.66
N LYS A 71 4.99 6.20 -18.43
CA LYS A 71 4.52 4.88 -18.00
C LYS A 71 3.51 5.06 -16.89
N HIS A 72 2.38 4.37 -17.01
CA HIS A 72 1.38 4.30 -15.98
C HIS A 72 1.35 2.89 -15.40
N VAL A 73 1.05 2.76 -14.11
CA VAL A 73 0.71 1.46 -13.54
C VAL A 73 -0.58 1.03 -14.23
N GLY A 74 -0.48 0.03 -15.11
CA GLY A 74 -1.64 -0.47 -15.82
C GLY A 74 -2.71 -0.92 -14.83
N MET A 75 -3.97 -0.59 -15.11
CA MET A 75 -5.08 -1.26 -14.44
C MET A 75 -5.11 -2.69 -14.94
N GLY A 76 -4.54 -3.62 -14.17
CA GLY A 76 -4.66 -5.06 -14.45
C GLY A 76 -6.14 -5.47 -14.61
N LEU A 77 -6.38 -6.63 -15.22
CA LEU A 77 -7.71 -7.20 -15.38
C LEU A 77 -8.47 -7.19 -14.04
N LYS A 78 -9.44 -6.30 -13.91
CA LYS A 78 -10.33 -6.25 -12.74
C LYS A 78 -11.36 -7.37 -12.88
N ARG A 79 -11.40 -8.29 -11.92
CA ARG A 79 -12.49 -9.25 -11.81
C ARG A 79 -13.76 -8.50 -11.39
N LEU A 80 -14.76 -8.43 -12.27
CA LEU A 80 -16.07 -7.81 -11.97
C LEU A 80 -16.67 -8.44 -10.71
N VAL A 81 -17.34 -7.64 -9.87
CA VAL A 81 -18.07 -8.13 -8.71
C VAL A 81 -19.54 -8.29 -9.11
N GLU A 82 -20.03 -9.52 -9.07
CA GLU A 82 -21.42 -9.87 -9.33
C GLU A 82 -22.17 -10.11 -8.02
N GLU A 83 -23.50 -10.19 -8.09
CA GLU A 83 -24.33 -10.52 -6.93
C GLU A 83 -24.00 -11.91 -6.36
N SER A 84 -23.71 -12.88 -7.24
CA SER A 84 -23.29 -14.24 -6.92
C SER A 84 -21.86 -14.34 -6.35
N THR A 85 -21.10 -13.24 -6.34
CA THR A 85 -19.70 -13.26 -5.89
C THR A 85 -19.65 -13.61 -4.40
N PRO A 86 -18.89 -14.66 -4.00
CA PRO A 86 -18.80 -15.04 -2.60
C PRO A 86 -18.08 -13.96 -1.78
N ARG A 87 -18.52 -13.74 -0.54
CA ARG A 87 -18.06 -12.63 0.32
C ARG A 87 -17.61 -13.10 1.70
N LEU A 88 -16.71 -12.32 2.29
CA LEU A 88 -16.50 -12.29 3.73
C LEU A 88 -17.25 -11.07 4.26
N ILE A 89 -18.11 -11.28 5.25
CA ILE A 89 -19.05 -10.27 5.75
C ILE A 89 -18.74 -10.01 7.22
N LEU A 90 -18.63 -8.74 7.60
CA LEU A 90 -18.59 -8.28 8.98
C LEU A 90 -19.88 -7.53 9.25
N GLU A 91 -20.57 -7.89 10.33
CA GLU A 91 -21.81 -7.25 10.77
C GLU A 91 -21.65 -6.80 12.22
N GLY A 92 -21.75 -5.50 12.45
CA GLY A 92 -21.70 -4.90 13.78
C GLY A 92 -20.37 -5.08 14.50
N VAL A 93 -19.26 -5.36 13.79
CA VAL A 93 -17.99 -5.74 14.41
C VAL A 93 -17.40 -4.61 15.25
N ARG A 94 -17.14 -4.88 16.53
CA ARG A 94 -16.46 -3.98 17.47
C ARG A 94 -15.24 -4.67 18.03
N GLU A 95 -14.11 -3.96 18.01
CA GLU A 95 -12.85 -4.39 18.58
C GLU A 95 -11.91 -3.19 18.60
N HIS A 96 -11.36 -2.84 19.76
CA HIS A 96 -10.55 -1.63 19.93
C HIS A 96 -11.19 -0.36 19.30
N ASN A 97 -10.60 0.15 18.22
CA ASN A 97 -11.05 1.35 17.52
C ASN A 97 -12.21 1.10 16.53
N LEU A 98 -12.62 -0.16 16.29
CA LEU A 98 -13.73 -0.48 15.40
C LEU A 98 -15.08 -0.20 16.08
N ARG A 99 -15.91 0.63 15.45
CA ARG A 99 -17.15 1.18 16.03
C ARG A 99 -18.41 0.57 15.44
N GLY A 100 -18.50 -0.76 15.40
CA GLY A 100 -19.66 -1.48 14.85
C GLY A 100 -19.62 -1.51 13.33
N VAL A 101 -18.50 -2.00 12.80
CA VAL A 101 -18.21 -2.00 11.36
C VAL A 101 -19.11 -3.02 10.65
N ASN A 102 -19.83 -2.53 9.63
CA ASN A 102 -20.57 -3.34 8.67
C ASN A 102 -19.89 -3.23 7.31
N VAL A 103 -19.33 -4.32 6.79
CA VAL A 103 -18.61 -4.30 5.50
C VAL A 103 -18.56 -5.69 4.89
N GLU A 104 -18.60 -5.74 3.56
CA GLU A 104 -18.45 -6.97 2.79
C GLU A 104 -17.21 -6.91 1.92
N PHE A 105 -16.44 -7.99 1.90
CA PHE A 105 -15.24 -8.17 1.09
C PHE A 105 -15.49 -9.22 0.00
N PRO A 106 -15.45 -8.86 -1.29
CA PRO A 106 -15.57 -9.85 -2.35
C PRO A 106 -14.35 -10.76 -2.36
N LEU A 107 -14.57 -12.07 -2.29
CA LEU A 107 -13.50 -13.07 -2.25
C LEU A 107 -12.85 -13.25 -3.63
N GLN A 108 -11.74 -13.99 -3.68
CA GLN A 108 -11.03 -14.32 -4.92
C GLN A 108 -10.55 -13.08 -5.70
N ARG A 109 -10.23 -11.99 -5.00
CA ARG A 109 -9.79 -10.71 -5.58
C ARG A 109 -8.71 -10.10 -4.70
N LEU A 110 -7.88 -9.24 -5.31
CA LEU A 110 -7.02 -8.34 -4.55
C LEU A 110 -7.90 -7.21 -4.00
N VAL A 111 -8.09 -7.17 -2.69
CA VAL A 111 -8.81 -6.11 -2.00
C VAL A 111 -7.84 -5.36 -1.10
N VAL A 112 -7.81 -4.03 -1.22
CA VAL A 112 -6.90 -3.16 -0.47
C VAL A 112 -7.67 -2.41 0.60
N VAL A 113 -7.27 -2.57 1.86
CA VAL A 113 -7.74 -1.73 2.97
C VAL A 113 -6.73 -0.62 3.18
N THR A 114 -7.14 0.62 2.95
CA THR A 114 -6.30 1.82 3.13
C THR A 114 -6.83 2.73 4.24
N GLY A 115 -6.03 3.70 4.66
CA GLY A 115 -6.37 4.65 5.72
C GLY A 115 -5.17 5.06 6.56
N VAL A 116 -5.32 6.12 7.35
CA VAL A 116 -4.28 6.67 8.23
C VAL A 116 -3.82 5.69 9.32
N SER A 117 -2.63 5.90 9.88
CA SER A 117 -2.15 5.07 11.01
C SER A 117 -3.13 5.13 12.20
N GLY A 118 -3.32 4.00 12.89
CA GLY A 118 -4.23 3.88 14.03
C GLY A 118 -5.73 3.77 13.67
N SER A 119 -6.12 3.84 12.40
CA SER A 119 -7.53 3.79 11.97
C SER A 119 -8.22 2.42 12.15
N GLY A 120 -7.51 1.40 12.64
CA GLY A 120 -8.07 0.06 12.88
C GLY A 120 -7.85 -0.97 11.77
N LYS A 121 -7.10 -0.65 10.69
CA LYS A 121 -6.84 -1.59 9.57
C LYS A 121 -6.26 -2.93 10.01
N SER A 122 -5.22 -2.91 10.84
CA SER A 122 -4.57 -4.14 11.30
C SER A 122 -5.50 -4.98 12.20
N THR A 123 -6.31 -4.32 13.03
CA THR A 123 -7.36 -4.98 13.84
C THR A 123 -8.39 -5.62 12.92
N LEU A 124 -8.91 -4.87 11.95
CA LEU A 124 -9.87 -5.35 10.95
C LEU A 124 -9.35 -6.59 10.20
N LEU A 125 -8.13 -6.53 9.68
CA LEU A 125 -7.51 -7.66 8.97
C LEU A 125 -7.33 -8.88 9.89
N ARG A 126 -6.85 -8.71 11.14
CA ARG A 126 -6.69 -9.84 12.06
C ARG A 126 -8.03 -10.51 12.40
N ILE A 127 -9.10 -9.75 12.57
CA ILE A 127 -10.46 -10.27 12.77
C ILE A 127 -10.93 -11.02 11.53
N MET A 128 -10.82 -10.41 10.35
CA MET A 128 -11.18 -11.04 9.07
C MET A 128 -10.39 -12.33 8.82
N ALA A 129 -9.14 -12.40 9.30
CA ALA A 129 -8.29 -13.58 9.20
C ALA A 129 -8.64 -14.64 10.24
N GLY A 130 -9.55 -14.36 11.19
CA GLY A 130 -9.87 -15.24 12.31
C GLY A 130 -8.67 -15.46 13.25
N LEU A 131 -7.74 -14.50 13.31
CA LEU A 131 -6.58 -14.56 14.20
C LEU A 131 -6.88 -14.01 15.59
N ILE A 132 -7.84 -13.09 15.68
CA ILE A 132 -8.38 -12.57 16.93
C ILE A 132 -9.92 -12.58 16.84
N PRO A 133 -10.63 -12.83 17.96
CA PRO A 133 -12.07 -12.59 18.02
C PRO A 133 -12.37 -11.08 18.01
N ALA A 134 -13.61 -10.72 17.71
CA ALA A 134 -14.15 -9.39 17.96
C ALA A 134 -14.91 -9.39 19.30
N ASP A 135 -14.82 -8.32 20.08
CA ASP A 135 -15.62 -8.10 21.30
C ASP A 135 -17.14 -8.17 21.04
N ALA A 136 -17.60 -7.75 19.85
CA ALA A 136 -18.99 -7.84 19.44
C ALA A 136 -19.14 -7.92 17.91
N GLY A 137 -20.32 -8.38 17.47
CA GLY A 137 -20.67 -8.54 16.06
C GLY A 137 -20.28 -9.89 15.50
N ASP A 138 -20.62 -10.11 14.23
CA ASP A 138 -20.46 -11.39 13.55
C ASP A 138 -19.51 -11.26 12.35
N VAL A 139 -18.71 -12.30 12.15
CA VAL A 139 -17.86 -12.46 10.96
C VAL A 139 -18.30 -13.72 10.24
N ARG A 140 -18.68 -13.60 8.97
CA ARG A 140 -19.11 -14.71 8.13
C ARG A 140 -18.20 -14.89 6.92
N TYR A 141 -17.69 -16.08 6.71
CA TYR A 141 -16.91 -16.48 5.53
C TYR A 141 -17.70 -17.48 4.71
N ARG A 142 -18.02 -17.15 3.44
CA ARG A 142 -18.85 -17.99 2.57
C ARG A 142 -20.19 -18.39 3.21
N GLY A 143 -20.81 -17.42 3.88
CA GLY A 143 -22.10 -17.60 4.57
C GLY A 143 -22.03 -18.31 5.92
N GLN A 144 -20.87 -18.83 6.33
CA GLN A 144 -20.70 -19.53 7.60
C GLN A 144 -20.01 -18.63 8.64
N PRO A 145 -20.37 -18.70 9.93
CA PRO A 145 -19.63 -18.03 10.99
C PRO A 145 -18.15 -18.40 10.99
N LEU A 146 -17.27 -17.43 11.22
CA LEU A 146 -15.82 -17.60 11.24
C LEU A 146 -15.30 -17.59 12.68
N PHE A 147 -14.81 -18.73 13.16
CA PHE A 147 -14.28 -18.89 14.52
C PHE A 147 -12.77 -19.21 14.58
N GLY A 148 -12.04 -18.92 13.49
CA GLY A 148 -10.61 -19.21 13.38
C GLY A 148 -10.06 -18.92 11.99
N PRO A 149 -8.81 -19.30 11.70
CA PRO A 149 -8.14 -18.98 10.44
C PRO A 149 -8.93 -19.42 9.20
N ALA A 150 -9.30 -18.46 8.36
CA ALA A 150 -10.04 -18.74 7.13
C ALA A 150 -9.13 -19.36 6.05
N GLN A 151 -9.48 -20.55 5.55
CA GLN A 151 -8.76 -21.16 4.44
C GLN A 151 -9.07 -20.45 3.11
N GLY A 152 -8.01 -20.16 2.33
CA GLY A 152 -8.13 -19.51 1.02
C GLY A 152 -8.18 -17.99 1.08
N ILE A 153 -7.94 -17.39 2.25
CA ILE A 153 -7.67 -15.96 2.39
C ILE A 153 -6.22 -15.79 2.84
N ALA A 154 -5.46 -15.00 2.09
CA ALA A 154 -4.14 -14.54 2.49
C ALA A 154 -4.21 -13.04 2.77
N MET A 155 -3.58 -12.61 3.86
CA MET A 155 -3.47 -11.20 4.23
C MET A 155 -2.01 -10.80 4.28
N VAL A 156 -1.70 -9.69 3.65
CA VAL A 156 -0.36 -9.09 3.60
C VAL A 156 -0.43 -7.77 4.34
N PHE A 157 0.48 -7.55 5.28
CA PHE A 157 0.62 -6.33 6.07
C PHE A 157 1.78 -5.47 5.58
#